data_AF-A0AAD5JYI3-F1
#
_entry.id   AF-A0AAD5JYI3-F1
#
_cell.length_a   1.000
_cell.length_b   1.000
_cell.length_c   1.000
_cell.angle_alpha   90.00
_cell.angle_beta   90.00
_cell.angle_gamma   90.00
#
_symmetry.space_group_name_H-M   'P 1'
#
loop_
_entity.id
_entity.type
_entity.pdbx_description
1 polymer ?
#
loop_
_entity_poly.entity_id
_entity_poly.type
_entity_poly.pdbx_seq_one_letter_code
_entity_poly.pdbx_strand_id
1 'polypeptide(L)'
;MNDSFPSQQPSKTLPIPRLRNTTLISKQNNTKTKSDRNSKSCDNCRKRKVRCNANIQMPCSGCEKDGVECRFVSTRKKMGPPSKEYTASLEQRVQILEQLLEEERRKNNKNNDISSTSEVSVQCRTISYDHSDDIILSDMIQQPQQDPLTSTTVFLQPSLSTISSSSPSSTSIIELSQDLIHDRCSHVLNLIQEIPGLTLELAECMIGGCFMVSLYSVTMVINKYEFLTQFYYQYPQPLDKYLFYSVCAVGCHFLPPELKNQNEISTIGRLLRKKAMGAMGHSYRRSNITTVQTLILLATLAPGSESCDGSSTNWLILGAAVRMAQDMDLLYDSNVQYLSKREIQLRRRIAYTLYALDKFFSAACGKPFTIRDDNINVEAPLEYELQPEEGFIINSITNGPLPKLLEEAEKDISETRVIHNELMEMYSLAQTLCRILVLFYGPKSVSSIEFRNELDNLLIEFQTKMETICADKNRAMHRVLYAGVLLLRYQPITAKITSGRNDCEIQLLDLCTMAANNIVEILDTLQLPEIPSITDGLISLATSMILRNCNHTDIKTRSQARKNLKRCVDIYMRDEMGDRSQNAVVLSELVNQMREMDSILM
;
A
#
# COMPACT_ATOMS: atom_id res chain seq x y z
N MET A 1 -10.41 -55.94 -45.40
CA MET A 1 -9.17 -55.92 -44.60
C MET A 1 -9.31 -54.72 -43.66
N ASN A 2 -10.05 -54.84 -42.56
CA ASN A 2 -9.61 -55.40 -41.25
C ASN A 2 -8.47 -54.55 -40.67
N ASP A 3 -8.52 -53.94 -39.48
CA ASP A 3 -9.30 -54.22 -38.28
C ASP A 3 -9.26 -53.03 -37.27
N SER A 4 -10.36 -52.89 -36.51
CA SER A 4 -10.45 -52.57 -35.06
C SER A 4 -9.98 -51.22 -34.46
N PHE A 5 -10.97 -50.42 -34.01
CA PHE A 5 -10.87 -49.50 -32.87
C PHE A 5 -11.17 -50.24 -31.55
N PRO A 6 -10.49 -49.91 -30.42
CA PRO A 6 -11.04 -50.17 -29.10
C PRO A 6 -11.27 -48.90 -28.28
N SER A 7 -12.43 -48.87 -27.64
CA SER A 7 -12.84 -48.00 -26.55
C SER A 7 -12.08 -48.33 -25.25
N GLN A 8 -11.57 -47.32 -24.54
CA GLN A 8 -11.10 -47.47 -23.16
C GLN A 8 -11.48 -46.29 -22.25
N GLN A 9 -11.92 -46.69 -21.06
CA GLN A 9 -12.45 -45.94 -19.92
C GLN A 9 -11.37 -45.18 -19.13
N PRO A 10 -11.75 -44.20 -18.27
CA PRO A 10 -10.82 -43.50 -17.41
C PRO A 10 -10.34 -44.39 -16.24
N SER A 11 -9.03 -44.50 -16.07
CA SER A 11 -8.35 -45.23 -15.01
C SER A 11 -8.06 -44.36 -13.78
N LYS A 12 -8.75 -44.76 -12.70
CA LYS A 12 -8.47 -44.63 -11.25
C LYS A 12 -7.08 -44.12 -10.84
N THR A 13 -7.04 -43.00 -10.11
CA THR A 13 -5.98 -42.67 -9.16
C THR A 13 -6.34 -43.18 -7.76
N LEU A 14 -5.39 -43.91 -7.16
CA LEU A 14 -5.45 -44.54 -5.84
C LEU A 14 -5.06 -43.55 -4.72
N PRO A 15 -5.70 -43.64 -3.54
CA PRO A 15 -5.34 -42.86 -2.35
C PRO A 15 -4.29 -43.59 -1.50
N ILE A 16 -3.30 -42.86 -0.96
CA ILE A 16 -2.36 -43.35 0.06
C ILE A 16 -2.17 -42.24 1.12
N PRO A 17 -1.79 -42.53 2.38
CA PRO A 17 -2.68 -43.02 3.44
C PRO A 17 -2.67 -42.07 4.67
N ARG A 18 -3.79 -42.03 5.40
CA ARG A 18 -3.83 -41.43 6.75
C ARG A 18 -3.12 -42.37 7.73
N LEU A 19 -2.00 -41.93 8.31
CA LEU A 19 -1.42 -42.60 9.46
C LEU A 19 -2.09 -42.13 10.76
N ARG A 20 -2.65 -43.16 11.42
CA ARG A 20 -3.31 -43.24 12.72
C ARG A 20 -2.63 -42.43 13.83
N ASN A 21 -3.42 -41.62 14.53
CA ASN A 21 -3.21 -41.41 15.96
C ASN A 21 -3.81 -42.58 16.74
N THR A 22 -3.00 -43.08 17.67
CA THR A 22 -3.12 -44.31 18.45
C THR A 22 -4.38 -44.33 19.32
N THR A 23 -5.15 -45.40 19.18
CA THR A 23 -6.22 -45.82 20.09
C THR A 23 -5.62 -46.40 21.37
N LEU A 24 -6.08 -45.94 22.53
CA LEU A 24 -6.07 -46.71 23.76
C LEU A 24 -7.53 -46.90 24.23
N ILE A 25 -8.07 -48.06 23.90
CA ILE A 25 -9.22 -48.76 24.54
C ILE A 25 -8.50 -49.78 25.45
N SER A 26 -8.81 -50.12 26.71
CA SER A 26 -9.94 -49.96 27.62
C SER A 26 -9.42 -50.40 29.01
N LYS A 27 -10.04 -49.92 30.09
CA LYS A 27 -10.37 -50.80 31.21
C LYS A 27 -11.80 -50.49 31.65
N GLN A 28 -12.65 -51.49 31.46
CA GLN A 28 -13.98 -51.53 32.05
C GLN A 28 -13.82 -51.53 33.58
N ASN A 29 -14.59 -50.68 34.25
CA ASN A 29 -15.07 -50.98 35.59
C ASN A 29 -16.50 -50.46 35.73
N ASN A 30 -17.37 -51.43 36.02
CA ASN A 30 -18.81 -51.31 36.12
C ASN A 30 -19.16 -50.76 37.51
N THR A 31 -19.64 -49.52 37.61
CA THR A 31 -20.41 -49.06 38.77
C THR A 31 -21.55 -48.16 38.30
N LYS A 32 -22.78 -48.60 38.59
CA LYS A 32 -24.01 -47.83 38.39
C LYS A 32 -24.07 -46.67 39.40
N THR A 33 -24.66 -45.56 38.93
CA THR A 33 -25.23 -44.41 39.68
C THR A 33 -24.31 -43.28 40.14
N LYS A 34 -24.36 -42.16 39.42
CA LYS A 34 -25.05 -40.93 39.86
C LYS A 34 -25.21 -39.98 38.68
N SER A 35 -26.42 -39.47 38.50
CA SER A 35 -26.79 -38.45 37.52
C SER A 35 -25.93 -37.21 37.70
N ASP A 36 -24.96 -37.03 36.80
CA ASP A 36 -24.19 -35.79 36.76
C ASP A 36 -25.11 -34.68 36.26
N ARG A 37 -25.51 -33.80 37.18
CA ARG A 37 -26.55 -32.75 36.98
C ARG A 37 -26.13 -31.64 36.00
N ASN A 38 -25.01 -31.79 35.29
CA ASN A 38 -24.45 -30.80 34.36
C ASN A 38 -24.10 -31.37 32.97
N SER A 39 -24.98 -32.20 32.41
CA SER A 39 -24.91 -32.53 30.99
C SER A 39 -25.12 -31.26 30.14
N LYS A 40 -24.07 -30.85 29.43
CA LYS A 40 -24.14 -29.75 28.45
C LYS A 40 -25.13 -30.15 27.36
N SER A 41 -26.08 -29.28 27.04
CA SER A 41 -27.02 -29.47 25.91
C SER A 41 -26.32 -29.13 24.59
N CYS A 42 -26.61 -29.88 23.52
CA CYS A 42 -26.09 -29.57 22.18
C CYS A 42 -26.61 -28.22 21.67
N ASP A 43 -25.95 -27.64 20.67
CA ASP A 43 -26.25 -26.27 20.24
C ASP A 43 -27.69 -26.12 19.73
N ASN A 44 -28.22 -27.13 19.01
CA ASN A 44 -29.59 -27.10 18.50
C ASN A 44 -30.63 -27.24 19.61
N CYS A 45 -30.50 -28.20 20.53
CA CYS A 45 -31.41 -28.30 21.67
C CYS A 45 -31.33 -27.08 22.58
N ARG A 46 -30.14 -26.48 22.72
CA ARG A 46 -29.94 -25.25 23.49
C ARG A 46 -30.60 -24.04 22.83
N LYS A 47 -30.45 -23.87 21.51
CA LYS A 47 -31.11 -22.80 20.72
C LYS A 47 -32.63 -22.91 20.80
N ARG A 48 -33.16 -24.14 20.78
CA ARG A 48 -34.58 -24.45 20.93
C ARG A 48 -35.08 -24.45 22.38
N LYS A 49 -34.18 -24.35 23.37
CA LYS A 49 -34.47 -24.44 24.81
C LYS A 49 -35.26 -25.71 25.21
N VAL A 50 -34.97 -26.83 24.56
CA VAL A 50 -35.57 -28.15 24.84
C VAL A 50 -34.57 -29.08 25.54
N ARG A 51 -35.07 -30.10 26.24
CA ARG A 51 -34.22 -31.04 26.98
C ARG A 51 -33.35 -31.87 26.02
N CYS A 52 -32.04 -31.81 26.21
CA CYS A 52 -31.09 -32.57 25.41
C CYS A 52 -30.71 -33.87 26.13
N ASN A 53 -30.77 -35.01 25.43
CA ASN A 53 -30.31 -36.31 25.92
C ASN A 53 -28.98 -36.75 25.26
N ALA A 54 -28.18 -35.80 24.76
CA ALA A 54 -26.90 -36.08 24.12
C ALA A 54 -25.88 -36.81 25.02
N ASN A 55 -26.06 -36.77 26.34
CA ASN A 55 -25.25 -37.53 27.30
C ASN A 55 -25.60 -39.04 27.34
N ILE A 56 -26.70 -39.43 26.71
CA ILE A 56 -27.19 -40.82 26.66
C ILE A 56 -27.07 -41.38 25.24
N GLN A 57 -27.34 -40.56 24.22
CA GLN A 57 -27.36 -40.98 22.81
C GLN A 57 -26.83 -39.85 21.91
N MET A 58 -26.00 -40.19 20.92
CA MET A 58 -25.45 -39.24 19.94
C MET A 58 -25.65 -39.79 18.51
N PRO A 59 -26.32 -39.05 17.59
CA PRO A 59 -26.98 -37.76 17.80
C PRO A 59 -28.11 -37.84 18.83
N CYS A 60 -28.41 -36.73 19.52
CA CYS A 60 -29.49 -36.74 20.51
C CYS A 60 -30.84 -36.95 19.81
N SER A 61 -31.80 -37.55 20.51
CA SER A 61 -33.11 -37.93 19.95
C SER A 61 -33.89 -36.76 19.33
N GLY A 62 -33.69 -35.53 19.81
CA GLY A 62 -34.25 -34.33 19.20
C GLY A 62 -33.63 -34.05 17.83
N CYS A 63 -32.30 -33.94 17.77
CA CYS A 63 -31.58 -33.71 16.52
C CYS A 63 -31.77 -34.84 15.49
N GLU A 64 -31.89 -36.09 15.95
CA GLU A 64 -32.15 -37.25 15.09
C GLU A 64 -33.53 -37.15 14.42
N LYS A 65 -34.59 -36.82 15.18
CA LYS A 65 -35.93 -36.61 14.64
C LYS A 65 -36.02 -35.43 13.68
N ASP A 66 -35.25 -34.38 13.96
CA ASP A 66 -35.21 -33.17 13.15
C ASP A 66 -34.31 -33.31 11.90
N GLY A 67 -33.56 -34.42 11.76
CA GLY A 67 -32.64 -34.65 10.65
C GLY A 67 -31.45 -33.68 10.59
N VAL A 68 -31.06 -33.08 11.72
CA VAL A 68 -30.01 -32.04 11.80
C VAL A 68 -28.77 -32.53 12.54
N GLU A 69 -27.59 -32.02 12.17
CA GLU A 69 -26.32 -32.40 12.81
C GLU A 69 -26.29 -31.98 14.29
N CYS A 70 -26.05 -32.94 15.19
CA CYS A 70 -25.99 -32.71 16.64
C CYS A 70 -24.57 -32.31 17.07
N ARG A 71 -24.27 -31.00 17.06
CA ARG A 71 -22.93 -30.45 17.38
C ARG A 71 -22.87 -29.70 18.72
N PHE A 72 -21.67 -29.65 19.30
CA PHE A 72 -21.26 -28.87 20.47
C PHE A 72 -20.10 -27.93 20.10
N VAL A 73 -20.38 -26.85 19.38
CA VAL A 73 -19.40 -25.81 19.08
C VAL A 73 -19.16 -25.00 20.35
N SER A 74 -17.98 -25.16 20.95
CA SER A 74 -17.52 -24.27 22.01
C SER A 74 -17.35 -22.87 21.44
N THR A 75 -18.33 -22.00 21.67
CA THR A 75 -18.23 -20.57 21.36
C THR A 75 -17.01 -19.95 22.05
N ARG A 76 -16.30 -19.09 21.30
CA ARG A 76 -15.16 -18.26 21.72
C ARG A 76 -15.31 -17.76 23.17
N LYS A 77 -14.21 -17.76 23.93
CA LYS A 77 -14.14 -17.21 25.30
C LYS A 77 -14.69 -15.78 25.28
N LYS A 78 -15.86 -15.56 25.91
CA LYS A 78 -16.25 -14.22 26.34
C LYS A 78 -15.18 -13.75 27.32
N MET A 79 -14.57 -12.60 27.07
CA MET A 79 -13.69 -11.92 28.02
C MET A 79 -14.46 -11.80 29.35
N GLY A 80 -13.91 -12.39 30.41
CA GLY A 80 -14.36 -12.11 31.75
C GLY A 80 -14.05 -10.65 32.10
N PRO A 81 -14.70 -10.10 33.14
CA PRO A 81 -14.39 -8.75 33.62
C PRO A 81 -12.88 -8.62 33.91
N PRO A 82 -12.28 -7.44 33.67
CA PRO A 82 -10.84 -7.21 33.85
C PRO A 82 -10.43 -7.54 35.29
N SER A 83 -9.18 -7.99 35.47
CA SER A 83 -8.70 -8.44 36.79
C SER A 83 -8.84 -7.30 37.82
N LYS A 84 -9.16 -7.66 39.08
CA LYS A 84 -9.24 -6.69 40.18
C LYS A 84 -7.94 -5.88 40.32
N GLU A 85 -6.81 -6.49 39.98
CA GLU A 85 -5.48 -5.89 39.97
C GLU A 85 -5.32 -4.84 38.86
N TYR A 86 -5.86 -5.10 37.67
CA TYR A 86 -5.88 -4.14 36.56
C TYR A 86 -6.80 -2.96 36.86
N THR A 87 -7.95 -3.22 37.49
CA THR A 87 -8.90 -2.17 37.87
C THR A 87 -8.29 -1.28 38.97
N ALA A 88 -7.62 -1.87 39.96
CA ALA A 88 -6.90 -1.13 40.99
C ALA A 88 -5.75 -0.28 40.43
N SER A 89 -5.02 -0.76 39.41
CA SER A 89 -3.94 0.03 38.81
C SER A 89 -4.47 1.22 37.99
N LEU A 90 -5.63 1.06 37.34
CA LEU A 90 -6.32 2.16 36.67
C LEU A 90 -6.84 3.19 37.67
N GLU A 91 -7.44 2.76 38.78
CA GLU A 91 -7.90 3.65 39.85
C GLU A 91 -6.73 4.45 40.44
N GLN A 92 -5.60 3.79 40.73
CA GLN A 92 -4.39 4.46 41.22
C GLN A 92 -3.85 5.48 40.20
N ARG A 93 -3.88 5.14 38.91
CA ARG A 93 -3.40 6.04 37.84
C ARG A 93 -4.31 7.24 37.65
N VAL A 94 -5.63 7.07 37.76
CA VAL A 94 -6.59 8.17 37.74
C VAL A 94 -6.36 9.11 38.92
N GLN A 95 -6.15 8.56 40.12
CA GLN A 95 -5.91 9.36 41.33
C GLN A 95 -4.64 10.22 41.24
N ILE A 96 -3.58 9.69 40.62
CA ILE A 96 -2.34 10.45 40.37
C ILE A 96 -2.59 11.58 39.34
N LEU A 97 -3.33 11.29 38.27
CA LEU A 97 -3.64 12.28 37.24
C LEU A 97 -4.51 13.42 37.78
N GLU A 98 -5.47 13.11 38.65
CA GLU A 98 -6.30 14.12 39.32
C GLU A 98 -5.46 15.02 40.23
N GLN A 99 -4.49 14.49 40.96
CA GLN A 99 -3.57 15.29 41.78
C GLN A 99 -2.72 16.25 40.94
N LEU A 100 -2.19 15.78 39.81
CA LEU A 100 -1.38 16.61 38.91
C LEU A 100 -2.20 17.73 38.26
N LEU A 101 -3.46 17.46 37.90
CA LEU A 101 -4.36 18.48 37.37
C LEU A 101 -4.70 19.56 38.40
N GLU A 102 -4.86 19.18 39.67
CA GLU A 102 -5.11 20.13 40.75
C GLU A 102 -3.89 21.00 41.07
N GLU A 103 -2.68 20.44 40.96
CA GLU A 103 -1.43 21.20 41.06
C GLU A 103 -1.26 22.21 39.92
N GLU A 104 -1.58 21.84 38.69
CA GLU A 104 -1.55 22.76 37.54
C GLU A 104 -2.61 23.86 37.65
N ARG A 105 -3.82 23.54 38.11
CA ARG A 105 -4.86 24.55 38.41
C ARG A 105 -4.39 25.56 39.44
N ARG A 106 -3.67 25.11 40.48
CA ARG A 106 -3.10 26.00 41.51
C ARG A 106 -1.97 26.88 40.99
N LYS A 107 -1.19 26.41 40.01
CA LYS A 107 -0.16 27.24 39.33
C LYS A 107 -0.80 28.30 38.45
N ASN A 108 -1.85 27.96 37.70
CA ASN A 108 -2.57 28.93 36.86
C ASN A 108 -3.26 30.02 37.69
N ASN A 109 -3.81 29.70 38.86
CA ASN A 109 -4.42 30.72 39.74
C ASN A 109 -3.39 31.65 40.39
N LYS A 110 -2.10 31.27 40.49
CA LYS A 110 -1.04 32.16 41.01
C LYS A 110 -0.46 33.09 39.95
N ASN A 111 -0.58 32.76 38.67
CA ASN A 111 -0.05 33.57 37.57
C ASN A 111 -0.99 34.73 37.16
N ASN A 112 -2.24 34.76 37.63
CA ASN A 112 -3.21 35.80 37.28
C ASN A 112 -3.22 37.03 38.22
N ASP A 113 -2.52 36.99 39.36
CA ASP A 113 -2.47 38.12 40.32
C ASP A 113 -1.23 39.04 40.16
N ILE A 114 -0.36 38.78 39.19
CA ILE A 114 0.87 39.56 38.97
C ILE A 114 0.99 39.90 37.47
N SER A 115 0.22 40.89 36.99
CA SER A 115 0.60 41.82 35.90
C SER A 115 -0.59 42.68 35.45
N SER A 116 -0.77 43.83 36.09
CA SER A 116 -1.48 44.97 35.51
C SER A 116 -0.53 46.16 35.43
N THR A 117 0.14 46.34 34.28
CA THR A 117 0.50 47.64 33.66
C THR A 117 1.21 47.43 32.31
N SER A 118 0.50 47.82 31.24
CA SER A 118 0.96 48.48 29.97
C SER A 118 2.10 47.83 29.15
N GLU A 119 1.79 47.12 28.06
CA GLU A 119 1.63 47.58 26.66
C GLU A 119 2.89 47.33 25.79
N VAL A 120 2.77 46.45 24.79
CA VAL A 120 3.10 46.66 23.35
C VAL A 120 2.60 45.42 22.57
N SER A 121 1.84 45.67 21.52
CA SER A 121 1.07 44.72 20.71
C SER A 121 1.88 44.09 19.56
N VAL A 122 1.89 42.75 19.48
CA VAL A 122 2.01 42.00 18.21
C VAL A 122 1.00 40.85 18.24
N GLN A 123 0.06 40.89 17.30
CA GLN A 123 -1.14 40.06 17.27
C GLN A 123 -0.90 38.83 16.38
N CYS A 124 -0.77 37.65 16.99
CA CYS A 124 -0.96 36.37 16.31
C CYS A 124 -2.39 35.90 16.62
N ARG A 125 -3.27 35.85 15.61
CA ARG A 125 -4.62 35.29 15.74
C ARG A 125 -4.55 33.76 15.66
N THR A 126 -4.55 33.12 16.81
CA THR A 126 -5.13 31.79 16.99
C THR A 126 -6.63 31.99 17.22
N ILE A 127 -7.49 31.24 16.51
CA ILE A 127 -8.88 31.06 16.91
C ILE A 127 -9.00 29.62 17.38
N SER A 128 -9.11 29.45 18.69
CA SER A 128 -9.78 28.32 19.33
C SER A 128 -11.28 28.58 19.33
N TYR A 129 -12.08 27.55 19.06
CA TYR A 129 -13.51 27.54 19.34
C TYR A 129 -13.74 26.70 20.60
N ASP A 130 -14.33 27.32 21.62
CA ASP A 130 -14.84 26.67 22.83
C ASP A 130 -16.36 26.49 22.74
N HIS A 131 -16.86 25.39 23.30
CA HIS A 131 -18.26 24.95 23.32
C HIS A 131 -18.92 25.31 24.66
N SER A 132 -20.12 25.90 24.62
CA SER A 132 -21.18 25.93 25.65
C SER A 132 -22.36 26.74 25.07
N ASP A 133 -23.66 26.50 25.24
CA ASP A 133 -24.55 25.34 25.41
C ASP A 133 -25.99 25.91 25.26
N ASP A 134 -26.90 25.11 24.70
CA ASP A 134 -28.31 24.94 25.09
C ASP A 134 -29.51 25.83 24.61
N ILE A 135 -30.42 25.10 23.91
CA ILE A 135 -31.90 25.05 23.92
C ILE A 135 -32.70 26.06 23.06
N ILE A 136 -33.41 25.59 22.02
CA ILE A 136 -34.87 25.27 22.03
C ILE A 136 -35.21 24.32 20.87
N LEU A 137 -35.79 23.17 21.22
CA LEU A 137 -36.50 22.24 20.35
C LEU A 137 -38.00 22.57 20.42
N SER A 138 -38.56 23.27 19.43
CA SER A 138 -39.98 23.24 19.08
C SER A 138 -40.24 24.14 17.87
N ASP A 139 -40.40 23.56 16.68
CA ASP A 139 -41.65 23.72 15.93
C ASP A 139 -41.60 23.04 14.55
N MET A 140 -42.68 22.28 14.29
CA MET A 140 -43.25 21.91 12.99
C MET A 140 -42.45 20.87 12.18
N ILE A 141 -42.68 19.57 12.35
CA ILE A 141 -43.79 18.81 11.72
C ILE A 141 -44.20 19.41 10.37
N GLN A 142 -43.63 18.86 9.30
CA GLN A 142 -44.36 18.49 8.08
C GLN A 142 -43.54 17.47 7.27
N GLN A 143 -43.97 16.21 7.30
CA GLN A 143 -43.81 15.29 6.16
C GLN A 143 -44.61 15.88 4.97
N PRO A 144 -44.20 15.69 3.71
CA PRO A 144 -44.52 14.48 2.93
C PRO A 144 -43.35 14.04 1.99
N GLN A 145 -43.26 12.90 1.29
CA GLN A 145 -43.99 11.64 1.13
C GLN A 145 -43.03 10.66 0.42
N GLN A 146 -43.26 9.35 0.60
CA GLN A 146 -42.59 8.24 -0.06
C GLN A 146 -43.04 8.05 -1.52
N ASP A 147 -42.08 7.60 -2.35
CA ASP A 147 -42.19 6.68 -3.52
C ASP A 147 -42.97 7.15 -4.77
N PRO A 148 -42.77 6.55 -5.99
CA PRO A 148 -42.09 5.28 -6.28
C PRO A 148 -41.13 5.24 -7.51
N LEU A 149 -40.47 4.08 -7.64
CA LEU A 149 -39.95 3.48 -8.87
C LEU A 149 -40.75 3.84 -10.14
N THR A 150 -40.04 4.22 -11.20
CA THR A 150 -40.49 4.02 -12.59
C THR A 150 -39.31 3.81 -13.53
N SER A 151 -39.23 2.60 -14.07
CA SER A 151 -38.62 2.32 -15.36
C SER A 151 -39.12 3.32 -16.40
N THR A 152 -38.23 3.95 -17.16
CA THR A 152 -38.61 4.57 -18.43
C THR A 152 -37.49 4.36 -19.45
N THR A 153 -37.76 3.42 -20.34
CA THR A 153 -37.27 3.33 -21.72
C THR A 153 -37.16 4.70 -22.39
N VAL A 154 -35.97 5.07 -22.87
CA VAL A 154 -35.85 6.16 -23.85
C VAL A 154 -35.78 5.55 -25.24
N PHE A 155 -36.83 5.86 -26.00
CA PHE A 155 -37.03 5.58 -27.40
C PHE A 155 -35.92 6.17 -28.28
N LEU A 156 -35.45 5.38 -29.24
CA LEU A 156 -34.78 5.84 -30.45
C LEU A 156 -35.79 6.61 -31.33
N GLN A 157 -35.42 7.82 -31.75
CA GLN A 157 -35.84 8.37 -33.04
C GLN A 157 -34.65 9.06 -33.73
N PRO A 158 -34.38 8.76 -35.02
CA PRO A 158 -33.36 9.45 -35.79
C PRO A 158 -33.97 10.69 -36.47
N SER A 159 -33.40 11.86 -36.22
CA SER A 159 -33.64 13.04 -37.06
C SER A 159 -32.68 13.01 -38.25
N LEU A 160 -33.24 12.72 -39.43
CA LEU A 160 -32.58 12.85 -40.72
C LEU A 160 -32.30 14.35 -41.00
N SER A 161 -31.04 14.71 -41.21
CA SER A 161 -30.69 15.98 -41.86
C SER A 161 -29.83 15.71 -43.10
N THR A 162 -30.43 16.00 -44.24
CA THR A 162 -29.88 16.02 -45.59
C THR A 162 -28.66 16.94 -45.67
N ILE A 163 -27.50 16.43 -46.09
CA ILE A 163 -26.38 17.28 -46.53
C ILE A 163 -25.91 16.81 -47.91
N SER A 164 -26.03 17.76 -48.84
CA SER A 164 -25.65 17.73 -50.24
C SER A 164 -24.14 17.56 -50.45
N SER A 165 -23.82 16.82 -51.51
CA SER A 165 -22.49 16.52 -52.02
C SER A 165 -21.68 17.75 -52.45
N SER A 166 -20.46 17.90 -51.93
CA SER A 166 -19.34 18.55 -52.61
C SER A 166 -18.03 17.82 -52.27
N SER A 167 -17.22 17.59 -53.30
CA SER A 167 -16.01 16.76 -53.37
C SER A 167 -14.88 17.21 -52.42
N PRO A 168 -13.97 16.30 -51.99
CA PRO A 168 -12.97 16.59 -50.98
C PRO A 168 -11.69 17.19 -51.57
N SER A 169 -11.30 18.36 -51.09
CA SER A 169 -9.91 18.85 -51.12
C SER A 169 -9.18 18.37 -49.86
N SER A 170 -7.91 18.03 -50.00
CA SER A 170 -7.02 17.28 -49.09
C SER A 170 -6.69 17.92 -47.73
N THR A 171 -7.59 18.72 -47.16
CA THR A 171 -7.45 19.38 -45.85
C THR A 171 -8.24 18.67 -44.73
N SER A 172 -9.01 17.62 -45.04
CA SER A 172 -10.11 17.14 -44.20
C SER A 172 -9.85 15.88 -43.36
N ILE A 173 -8.63 15.36 -43.26
CA ILE A 173 -8.35 14.12 -42.47
C ILE A 173 -7.74 14.45 -41.10
N ILE A 174 -6.97 15.53 -40.99
CA ILE A 174 -6.34 15.93 -39.72
C ILE A 174 -7.36 16.66 -38.82
N GLU A 175 -8.14 17.59 -39.37
CA GLU A 175 -9.20 18.28 -38.62
C GLU A 175 -10.31 17.32 -38.17
N LEU A 176 -10.73 16.39 -39.02
CA LEU A 176 -11.77 15.40 -38.70
C LEU A 176 -11.33 14.39 -37.61
N SER A 177 -10.02 14.13 -37.48
CA SER A 177 -9.50 13.26 -36.43
C SER A 177 -9.34 14.00 -35.09
N GLN A 178 -8.96 15.28 -35.10
CA GLN A 178 -8.96 16.12 -33.90
C GLN A 178 -10.36 16.37 -33.36
N ASP A 179 -11.36 16.63 -34.22
CA ASP A 179 -12.76 16.82 -33.80
C ASP A 179 -13.36 15.55 -33.17
N LEU A 180 -13.05 14.36 -33.72
CA LEU A 180 -13.50 13.08 -33.15
C LEU A 180 -12.84 12.77 -31.79
N ILE A 181 -11.58 13.18 -31.60
CA ILE A 181 -10.85 13.02 -30.33
C ILE A 181 -11.36 14.03 -29.29
N HIS A 182 -11.69 15.25 -29.72
CA HIS A 182 -12.23 16.29 -28.85
C HIS A 182 -13.61 15.94 -28.31
N ASP A 183 -14.46 15.31 -29.13
CA ASP A 183 -15.80 14.83 -28.71
C ASP A 183 -15.70 13.73 -27.63
N ARG A 184 -14.77 12.78 -27.82
CA ARG A 184 -14.50 11.65 -26.91
C ARG A 184 -14.00 12.09 -25.53
N CYS A 185 -13.02 12.99 -25.48
CA CYS A 185 -12.38 13.43 -24.24
C CYS A 185 -12.95 14.73 -23.66
N SER A 186 -14.10 15.20 -24.16
CA SER A 186 -14.68 16.49 -23.81
C SER A 186 -14.86 16.69 -22.30
N HIS A 187 -15.19 15.62 -21.58
CA HIS A 187 -15.33 15.61 -20.11
C HIS A 187 -14.01 15.81 -19.35
N VAL A 188 -12.88 15.36 -19.91
CA VAL A 188 -11.55 15.48 -19.28
C VAL A 188 -10.90 16.84 -19.54
N LEU A 189 -11.34 17.56 -20.57
CA LEU A 189 -10.79 18.89 -20.90
C LEU A 189 -10.87 19.87 -19.73
N ASN A 190 -11.96 19.82 -18.95
CA ASN A 190 -12.09 20.64 -17.75
C ASN A 190 -10.99 20.33 -16.73
N LEU A 191 -10.65 19.05 -16.55
CA LEU A 191 -9.57 18.61 -15.65
C LEU A 191 -8.20 19.07 -16.15
N ILE A 192 -8.00 19.03 -17.47
CA ILE A 192 -6.77 19.48 -18.13
C ILE A 192 -6.61 21.01 -17.98
N GLN A 193 -7.68 21.78 -18.19
CA GLN A 193 -7.68 23.23 -18.05
C GLN A 193 -7.36 23.72 -16.62
N GLU A 194 -7.59 22.90 -15.59
CA GLU A 194 -7.17 23.21 -14.22
C GLU A 194 -5.63 23.25 -14.04
N ILE A 195 -4.87 22.70 -14.99
CA ILE A 195 -3.40 22.62 -14.96
C ILE A 195 -2.82 23.47 -16.10
N PRO A 196 -2.25 24.65 -15.80
CA PRO A 196 -1.61 25.48 -16.81
C PRO A 196 -0.50 24.72 -17.55
N GLY A 197 -0.55 24.75 -18.89
CA GLY A 197 0.44 24.09 -19.76
C GLY A 197 0.20 22.61 -20.03
N LEU A 198 -0.82 21.99 -19.42
CA LEU A 198 -1.19 20.61 -19.74
C LEU A 198 -2.07 20.60 -21.00
N THR A 199 -1.66 19.85 -22.02
CA THR A 199 -2.47 19.56 -23.22
C THR A 199 -3.01 18.13 -23.16
N LEU A 200 -4.03 17.83 -23.96
CA LEU A 200 -4.56 16.46 -24.07
C LEU A 200 -3.48 15.48 -24.53
N GLU A 201 -2.70 15.85 -25.55
CA GLU A 201 -1.59 15.03 -26.07
C GLU A 201 -0.52 14.78 -25.00
N LEU A 202 -0.15 15.81 -24.23
CA LEU A 202 0.79 15.65 -23.12
C LEU A 202 0.21 14.74 -22.02
N ALA A 203 -1.07 14.86 -21.70
CA ALA A 203 -1.74 13.99 -20.74
C ALA A 203 -1.75 12.53 -21.21
N GLU A 204 -2.01 12.26 -22.49
CA GLU A 204 -1.91 10.92 -23.09
C GLU A 204 -0.48 10.37 -22.99
N CYS A 205 0.53 11.18 -23.32
CA CYS A 205 1.94 10.78 -23.17
C CYS A 205 2.28 10.45 -21.71
N MET A 206 1.80 11.24 -20.75
CA MET A 206 1.98 10.94 -19.31
C MET A 206 1.27 9.65 -18.92
N ILE A 207 0.01 9.44 -19.33
CA ILE A 207 -0.72 8.20 -19.06
C ILE A 207 0.02 6.98 -19.64
N GLY A 208 0.47 7.07 -20.89
CA GLY A 208 1.30 6.04 -21.52
C GLY A 208 2.59 5.79 -20.74
N GLY A 209 3.27 6.85 -20.32
CA GLY A 209 4.42 6.80 -19.43
C GLY A 209 4.13 6.03 -18.15
N CYS A 210 3.01 6.31 -17.46
CA CYS A 210 2.64 5.60 -16.24
C CYS A 210 2.54 4.08 -16.45
N PHE A 211 1.95 3.63 -17.58
CA PHE A 211 1.76 2.20 -17.86
C PHE A 211 2.98 1.49 -18.48
N MET A 212 3.94 2.24 -19.04
CA MET A 212 5.17 1.69 -19.63
C MET A 212 6.25 1.36 -18.60
N VAL A 213 6.10 1.80 -17.35
CA VAL A 213 7.19 1.84 -16.38
C VAL A 213 7.18 0.62 -15.48
N SER A 214 8.37 0.11 -15.14
CA SER A 214 8.59 -0.96 -14.15
C SER A 214 8.02 -0.66 -12.74
N LEU A 215 7.56 0.55 -12.49
CA LEU A 215 6.86 0.96 -11.28
C LEU A 215 5.40 0.47 -11.34
N TYR A 216 4.73 0.62 -12.47
CA TYR A 216 3.35 0.14 -12.62
C TYR A 216 3.26 -1.37 -12.44
N SER A 217 4.24 -2.11 -12.92
CA SER A 217 4.26 -3.56 -12.75
C SER A 217 4.48 -4.04 -11.32
N VAL A 218 4.97 -3.17 -10.41
CA VAL A 218 4.98 -3.42 -8.95
C VAL A 218 3.82 -2.71 -8.21
N THR A 219 3.19 -1.72 -8.83
CA THR A 219 2.07 -0.93 -8.29
C THR A 219 0.83 -1.03 -9.19
N MET A 220 0.43 -2.26 -9.52
CA MET A 220 -0.66 -2.58 -10.46
C MET A 220 -2.06 -2.31 -9.89
N VAL A 221 -2.24 -1.11 -9.34
CA VAL A 221 -3.44 -0.69 -8.65
C VAL A 221 -4.49 -0.16 -9.61
N ILE A 222 -4.20 -0.03 -10.91
CA ILE A 222 -5.13 0.40 -11.95
C ILE A 222 -5.43 -0.80 -12.87
N ASN A 223 -6.62 -0.83 -13.46
CA ASN A 223 -6.92 -1.66 -14.63
C ASN A 223 -6.71 -0.78 -15.87
N LYS A 224 -5.72 -1.11 -16.72
CA LYS A 224 -5.30 -0.21 -17.82
C LYS A 224 -6.47 0.04 -18.77
N TYR A 225 -7.14 -1.03 -19.19
CA TYR A 225 -8.28 -0.94 -20.10
C TYR A 225 -9.41 -0.07 -19.53
N GLU A 226 -9.84 -0.35 -18.30
CA GLU A 226 -10.97 0.37 -17.68
C GLU A 226 -10.66 1.84 -17.41
N PHE A 227 -9.43 2.16 -17.00
CA PHE A 227 -9.01 3.56 -16.84
C PHE A 227 -9.05 4.30 -18.18
N LEU A 228 -8.55 3.68 -19.25
CA LEU A 228 -8.55 4.28 -20.58
C LEU A 228 -9.96 4.42 -21.15
N THR A 229 -10.88 3.49 -20.89
CA THR A 229 -12.29 3.67 -21.30
C THR A 229 -12.97 4.80 -20.54
N GLN A 230 -12.63 5.02 -19.27
CA GLN A 230 -13.14 6.16 -18.50
C GLN A 230 -12.55 7.49 -19.02
N PHE A 231 -11.26 7.49 -19.36
CA PHE A 231 -10.57 8.65 -19.93
C PHE A 231 -11.12 9.05 -21.30
N TYR A 232 -11.26 8.09 -22.22
CA TYR A 232 -11.69 8.37 -23.60
C TYR A 232 -13.21 8.41 -23.79
N TYR A 233 -14.02 7.77 -22.95
CA TYR A 233 -15.46 7.60 -23.20
C TYR A 233 -16.35 7.80 -21.98
N GLN A 234 -15.79 8.16 -20.82
CA GLN A 234 -16.56 8.35 -19.57
C GLN A 234 -17.34 7.08 -19.14
N TYR A 235 -16.82 5.90 -19.47
CA TYR A 235 -17.50 4.61 -19.27
C TYR A 235 -16.70 3.64 -18.38
N PRO A 236 -17.35 2.84 -17.50
CA PRO A 236 -18.81 2.81 -17.22
C PRO A 236 -19.29 3.98 -16.37
N GLN A 237 -18.35 4.72 -15.81
CA GLN A 237 -18.57 5.86 -14.95
C GLN A 237 -17.53 6.94 -15.28
N PRO A 238 -17.76 8.19 -14.85
CA PRO A 238 -16.80 9.25 -15.06
C PRO A 238 -15.46 8.96 -14.39
N LEU A 239 -14.39 9.39 -15.05
CA LEU A 239 -13.03 9.30 -14.52
C LEU A 239 -12.91 10.08 -13.21
N ASP A 240 -12.34 9.45 -12.18
CA ASP A 240 -12.02 10.15 -10.93
C ASP A 240 -10.88 11.15 -11.18
N LYS A 241 -11.14 12.43 -10.87
CA LYS A 241 -10.19 13.52 -11.13
C LYS A 241 -8.87 13.37 -10.38
N TYR A 242 -8.89 12.85 -9.15
CA TYR A 242 -7.67 12.71 -8.35
C TYR A 242 -6.84 11.52 -8.83
N LEU A 243 -7.52 10.45 -9.24
CA LEU A 243 -6.86 9.33 -9.90
C LEU A 243 -6.18 9.79 -11.20
N PHE A 244 -6.89 10.54 -12.05
CA PHE A 244 -6.32 11.15 -13.25
C PHE A 244 -5.05 11.97 -12.95
N TYR A 245 -5.12 12.90 -12.00
CA TYR A 245 -3.96 13.73 -11.64
C TYR A 245 -2.80 12.90 -11.11
N SER A 246 -3.05 11.86 -10.32
CA SER A 246 -1.98 10.98 -9.81
C SER A 246 -1.33 10.13 -10.90
N VAL A 247 -2.10 9.62 -11.87
CA VAL A 247 -1.59 8.87 -13.01
C VAL A 247 -0.70 9.75 -13.89
N CYS A 248 -1.16 10.97 -14.21
CA CYS A 248 -0.35 11.91 -14.97
C CYS A 248 0.90 12.36 -14.20
N ALA A 249 0.79 12.55 -12.88
CA ALA A 249 1.95 12.87 -12.03
C ALA A 249 3.00 11.75 -12.03
N VAL A 250 2.59 10.48 -11.93
CA VAL A 250 3.53 9.35 -12.08
C VAL A 250 4.13 9.34 -13.48
N GLY A 251 3.28 9.52 -14.49
CA GLY A 251 3.64 9.52 -15.89
C GLY A 251 4.67 10.58 -16.31
N CYS A 252 4.62 11.76 -15.72
CA CYS A 252 5.46 12.90 -16.14
C CYS A 252 6.96 12.61 -16.04
N HIS A 253 7.37 11.77 -15.09
CA HIS A 253 8.77 11.41 -14.86
C HIS A 253 9.35 10.54 -16.00
N PHE A 254 8.47 9.85 -16.73
CA PHE A 254 8.83 8.86 -17.75
C PHE A 254 8.56 9.34 -19.17
N LEU A 255 8.31 10.64 -19.33
CA LEU A 255 8.20 11.24 -20.66
C LEU A 255 9.51 11.08 -21.44
N PRO A 256 9.44 10.85 -22.76
CA PRO A 256 10.58 10.85 -23.66
C PRO A 256 11.39 12.15 -23.55
N PRO A 257 12.73 12.10 -23.70
CA PRO A 257 13.58 13.29 -23.56
C PRO A 257 13.22 14.40 -24.57
N GLU A 258 12.65 14.06 -25.72
CA GLU A 258 12.24 15.01 -26.76
C GLU A 258 11.10 15.92 -26.31
N LEU A 259 10.25 15.43 -25.41
CA LEU A 259 9.15 16.20 -24.84
C LEU A 259 9.58 16.94 -23.57
N LYS A 260 10.73 16.58 -22.97
CA LYS A 260 11.23 17.15 -21.72
C LYS A 260 11.83 18.55 -21.90
N ASN A 261 10.99 19.57 -22.05
CA ASN A 261 11.32 20.90 -21.52
C ASN A 261 11.31 20.81 -19.99
N GLN A 262 12.46 20.48 -19.39
CA GLN A 262 12.59 20.10 -17.98
C GLN A 262 11.85 21.04 -17.00
N ASN A 263 12.00 22.36 -17.17
CA ASN A 263 11.39 23.34 -16.27
C ASN A 263 9.86 23.39 -16.31
N GLU A 264 9.25 23.21 -17.49
CA GLU A 264 7.79 23.26 -17.66
C GLU A 264 7.15 21.96 -17.17
N ILE A 265 7.69 20.82 -17.55
CA ILE A 265 7.15 19.50 -17.17
C ILE A 265 7.30 19.25 -15.67
N SER A 266 8.43 19.61 -15.07
CA SER A 266 8.60 19.52 -13.61
C SER A 266 7.55 20.38 -12.87
N THR A 267 7.22 21.55 -13.41
CA THR A 267 6.16 22.40 -12.86
C THR A 267 4.77 21.80 -13.01
N ILE A 268 4.46 21.23 -14.18
CA ILE A 268 3.20 20.53 -14.42
C ILE A 268 3.06 19.31 -13.48
N GLY A 269 4.09 18.49 -13.36
CA GLY A 269 4.12 17.32 -12.46
C GLY A 269 3.87 17.68 -11.00
N ARG A 270 4.50 18.75 -10.50
CA ARG A 270 4.28 19.28 -9.15
C ARG A 270 2.84 19.79 -8.94
N LEU A 271 2.26 20.47 -9.93
CA LEU A 271 0.86 20.90 -9.88
C LEU A 271 -0.12 19.72 -9.88
N LEU A 272 0.13 18.72 -10.73
CA LEU A 272 -0.64 17.47 -10.76
C LEU A 272 -0.59 16.74 -9.41
N ARG A 273 0.60 16.58 -8.82
CA ARG A 273 0.77 16.01 -7.48
C ARG A 273 -0.01 16.80 -6.43
N LYS A 274 0.11 18.14 -6.44
CA LYS A 274 -0.63 19.02 -5.52
C LYS A 274 -2.15 18.86 -5.65
N LYS A 275 -2.66 18.74 -6.87
CA LYS A 275 -4.09 18.52 -7.13
C LYS A 275 -4.55 17.13 -6.68
N ALA A 276 -3.77 16.09 -6.95
CA ALA A 276 -4.03 14.72 -6.50
C ALA A 276 -4.07 14.60 -4.97
N MET A 277 -3.23 15.35 -4.25
CA MET A 277 -3.26 15.42 -2.77
C MET A 277 -4.60 15.92 -2.21
N GLY A 278 -5.42 16.61 -3.02
CA GLY A 278 -6.79 17.00 -2.68
C GLY A 278 -7.71 15.82 -2.36
N ALA A 279 -7.37 14.60 -2.78
CA ALA A 279 -8.09 13.38 -2.41
C ALA A 279 -8.14 13.19 -0.89
N MET A 280 -7.06 13.51 -0.16
CA MET A 280 -7.05 13.38 1.31
C MET A 280 -8.06 14.31 2.00
N GLY A 281 -8.27 15.51 1.47
CA GLY A 281 -9.18 16.49 2.08
C GLY A 281 -10.66 16.13 1.95
N HIS A 282 -11.04 15.37 0.92
CA HIS A 282 -12.43 15.04 0.60
C HIS A 282 -12.85 13.64 1.09
N SER A 283 -11.88 12.76 1.38
CA SER A 283 -12.14 11.34 1.63
C SER A 283 -12.39 10.96 3.08
N TYR A 284 -12.28 11.88 4.05
CA TYR A 284 -12.63 11.59 5.46
C TYR A 284 -14.10 11.24 5.68
N ARG A 285 -15.00 11.55 4.73
CA ARG A 285 -16.42 11.21 4.84
C ARG A 285 -16.75 9.80 4.38
N ARG A 286 -15.98 9.23 3.46
CA ARG A 286 -16.21 7.88 2.90
C ARG A 286 -14.99 7.36 2.16
N SER A 287 -14.54 6.15 2.51
CA SER A 287 -13.48 5.46 1.79
C SER A 287 -13.95 5.01 0.40
N ASN A 288 -13.10 5.20 -0.61
CA ASN A 288 -13.36 4.81 -1.98
C ASN A 288 -12.09 4.25 -2.64
N ILE A 289 -12.26 3.39 -3.65
CA ILE A 289 -11.15 2.66 -4.26
C ILE A 289 -10.22 3.60 -5.02
N THR A 290 -10.76 4.63 -5.69
CA THR A 290 -9.99 5.61 -6.47
C THR A 290 -9.08 6.45 -5.60
N THR A 291 -9.48 6.78 -4.37
CA THR A 291 -8.64 7.42 -3.36
C THR A 291 -7.54 6.47 -2.91
N VAL A 292 -7.85 5.20 -2.62
CA VAL A 292 -6.81 4.22 -2.25
C VAL A 292 -5.76 4.11 -3.37
N GLN A 293 -6.20 3.97 -4.62
CA GLN A 293 -5.32 3.96 -5.80
C GLN A 293 -4.47 5.24 -5.89
N THR A 294 -5.11 6.42 -5.77
CA THR A 294 -4.46 7.73 -5.79
C THR A 294 -3.38 7.85 -4.72
N LEU A 295 -3.69 7.46 -3.47
CA LEU A 295 -2.75 7.54 -2.35
C LEU A 295 -1.57 6.57 -2.51
N ILE A 296 -1.79 5.37 -3.05
CA ILE A 296 -0.71 4.43 -3.35
C ILE A 296 0.26 5.04 -4.37
N LEU A 297 -0.27 5.59 -5.48
CA LEU A 297 0.55 6.25 -6.50
C LEU A 297 1.31 7.45 -5.94
N LEU A 298 0.64 8.30 -5.16
CA LEU A 298 1.27 9.45 -4.49
C LEU A 298 2.38 9.07 -3.51
N ALA A 299 2.21 7.98 -2.77
CA ALA A 299 3.23 7.47 -1.85
C ALA A 299 4.48 6.98 -2.60
N THR A 300 4.32 6.41 -3.79
CA THR A 300 5.45 5.92 -4.59
C THR A 300 6.25 7.01 -5.30
N LEU A 301 5.61 8.16 -5.55
CA LEU A 301 6.26 9.36 -6.09
C LEU A 301 7.20 10.02 -5.07
N ALA A 302 8.32 10.55 -5.56
CA ALA A 302 9.26 11.30 -4.73
C ALA A 302 8.55 12.51 -4.06
N PRO A 303 8.91 12.84 -2.81
CA PRO A 303 8.36 14.00 -2.15
C PRO A 303 8.82 15.26 -2.89
N GLY A 304 7.87 16.15 -3.20
CA GLY A 304 8.20 17.45 -3.77
C GLY A 304 9.10 18.25 -2.83
N SER A 305 9.88 19.17 -3.39
CA SER A 305 10.89 20.02 -2.72
C SER A 305 10.35 20.98 -1.65
N GLU A 306 9.06 20.87 -1.32
CA GLU A 306 8.34 21.73 -0.37
C GLU A 306 8.23 21.11 1.04
N SER A 307 8.58 19.83 1.25
CA SER A 307 8.46 19.17 2.55
C SER A 307 9.81 18.73 3.13
N CYS A 308 10.14 19.21 4.33
CA CYS A 308 11.38 18.91 5.05
C CYS A 308 11.55 17.43 5.47
N ASP A 309 10.46 16.65 5.51
CA ASP A 309 10.46 15.21 5.86
C ASP A 309 9.69 14.36 4.84
N GLY A 310 10.15 14.35 3.59
CA GLY A 310 9.47 13.70 2.48
C GLY A 310 9.20 12.19 2.66
N SER A 311 10.17 11.44 3.22
CA SER A 311 10.04 10.01 3.49
C SER A 311 8.94 9.68 4.51
N SER A 312 8.84 10.47 5.58
CA SER A 312 7.77 10.32 6.59
C SER A 312 6.39 10.67 6.03
N THR A 313 6.31 11.66 5.13
CA THR A 313 5.06 12.06 4.48
C THR A 313 4.50 10.93 3.61
N ASN A 314 5.35 10.30 2.79
CA ASN A 314 4.91 9.20 1.93
C ASN A 314 4.51 7.95 2.74
N TRP A 315 5.19 7.67 3.86
CA TRP A 315 4.74 6.63 4.80
C TRP A 315 3.35 6.94 5.40
N LEU A 316 3.07 8.20 5.75
CA LEU A 316 1.74 8.61 6.24
C LEU A 316 0.64 8.50 5.17
N ILE A 317 0.94 8.92 3.94
CA ILE A 317 0.02 8.80 2.79
C ILE A 317 -0.32 7.32 2.55
N LEU A 318 0.69 6.45 2.55
CA LEU A 318 0.49 5.01 2.43
C LEU A 318 -0.33 4.47 3.61
N GLY A 319 -0.05 4.92 4.84
CA GLY A 319 -0.82 4.57 6.02
C GLY A 319 -2.30 4.94 5.89
N ALA A 320 -2.62 6.10 5.35
CA ALA A 320 -4.00 6.51 5.06
C ALA A 320 -4.66 5.57 4.02
N ALA A 321 -3.92 5.20 2.95
CA ALA A 321 -4.40 4.23 1.97
C ALA A 321 -4.71 2.87 2.61
N VAL A 322 -3.84 2.38 3.51
CA VAL A 322 -4.05 1.13 4.26
C VAL A 322 -5.31 1.22 5.12
N ARG A 323 -5.56 2.33 5.82
CA ARG A 323 -6.77 2.50 6.64
C ARG A 323 -8.06 2.55 5.81
N MET A 324 -8.04 3.23 4.67
CA MET A 324 -9.17 3.24 3.74
C MET A 324 -9.41 1.86 3.13
N ALA A 325 -8.35 1.13 2.78
CA ALA A 325 -8.46 -0.24 2.30
C ALA A 325 -9.05 -1.20 3.35
N GLN A 326 -8.70 -1.01 4.63
CA GLN A 326 -9.31 -1.76 5.75
C GLN A 326 -10.79 -1.42 5.93
N ASP A 327 -11.17 -0.15 5.86
CA ASP A 327 -12.57 0.30 5.95
C ASP A 327 -13.43 -0.29 4.81
N MET A 328 -12.84 -0.46 3.63
CA MET A 328 -13.48 -1.06 2.46
C MET A 328 -13.40 -2.60 2.39
N ASP A 329 -12.79 -3.24 3.39
CA ASP A 329 -12.54 -4.69 3.45
C ASP A 329 -11.75 -5.25 2.25
N LEU A 330 -10.81 -4.46 1.69
CA LEU A 330 -10.00 -4.87 0.52
C LEU A 330 -8.95 -5.93 0.85
N LEU A 331 -8.60 -6.11 2.12
CA LEU A 331 -7.57 -7.08 2.55
C LEU A 331 -8.11 -8.51 2.70
N TYR A 332 -9.39 -8.72 2.41
CA TYR A 332 -10.07 -10.00 2.51
C TYR A 332 -10.90 -10.25 1.26
N ASP A 333 -10.93 -11.49 0.77
CA ASP A 333 -11.90 -11.92 -0.26
C ASP A 333 -13.31 -12.14 0.34
N SER A 334 -13.74 -11.21 1.19
CA SER A 334 -15.11 -11.14 1.70
C SER A 334 -16.02 -10.63 0.60
N ASN A 335 -17.24 -11.17 0.50
CA ASN A 335 -18.28 -10.65 -0.39
C ASN A 335 -17.94 -10.62 -1.90
N VAL A 336 -16.88 -11.31 -2.33
CA VAL A 336 -16.47 -11.40 -3.75
C VAL A 336 -17.59 -11.89 -4.67
N GLN A 337 -18.53 -12.67 -4.14
CA GLN A 337 -19.72 -13.15 -4.86
C GLN A 337 -20.63 -12.04 -5.41
N TYR A 338 -20.53 -10.81 -4.89
CA TYR A 338 -21.31 -9.66 -5.33
C TYR A 338 -20.54 -8.72 -6.26
N LEU A 339 -19.29 -9.05 -6.59
CA LEU A 339 -18.39 -8.22 -7.39
C LEU A 339 -18.15 -8.87 -8.75
N SER A 340 -17.89 -8.04 -9.77
CA SER A 340 -17.46 -8.55 -11.07
C SER A 340 -16.09 -9.20 -10.97
N LYS A 341 -15.78 -10.13 -11.88
CA LYS A 341 -14.46 -10.80 -11.86
C LYS A 341 -13.30 -9.81 -11.98
N ARG A 342 -13.48 -8.75 -12.79
CA ARG A 342 -12.48 -7.69 -12.98
C ARG A 342 -12.26 -6.86 -11.71
N GLU A 343 -13.33 -6.51 -11.01
CA GLU A 343 -13.27 -5.79 -9.74
C GLU A 343 -12.55 -6.62 -8.66
N ILE A 344 -12.84 -7.93 -8.59
CA ILE A 344 -12.12 -8.85 -7.67
C ILE A 344 -10.61 -8.81 -7.95
N GLN A 345 -10.21 -8.90 -9.22
CA GLN A 345 -8.78 -8.86 -9.58
C GLN A 345 -8.12 -7.53 -9.24
N LEU A 346 -8.81 -6.41 -9.46
CA LEU A 346 -8.33 -5.08 -9.07
C LEU A 346 -8.08 -4.99 -7.56
N ARG A 347 -9.04 -5.44 -6.74
CA ARG A 347 -8.93 -5.44 -5.27
C ARG A 347 -7.79 -6.31 -4.77
N ARG A 348 -7.61 -7.51 -5.33
CA ARG A 348 -6.49 -8.40 -5.00
C ARG A 348 -5.15 -7.75 -5.32
N ARG A 349 -5.00 -7.11 -6.49
CA ARG A 349 -3.78 -6.38 -6.82
C ARG A 349 -3.50 -5.24 -5.85
N ILE A 350 -4.52 -4.44 -5.51
CA ILE A 350 -4.40 -3.38 -4.50
C ILE A 350 -3.94 -3.93 -3.14
N ALA A 351 -4.53 -5.04 -2.67
CA ALA A 351 -4.16 -5.66 -1.41
C ALA A 351 -2.71 -6.16 -1.38
N TYR A 352 -2.26 -6.82 -2.46
CA TYR A 352 -0.88 -7.29 -2.60
C TYR A 352 0.12 -6.13 -2.68
N THR A 353 -0.20 -5.08 -3.45
CA THR A 353 0.62 -3.87 -3.52
C THR A 353 0.72 -3.19 -2.15
N LEU A 354 -0.40 -2.98 -1.45
CA LEU A 354 -0.40 -2.39 -0.11
C LEU A 354 0.41 -3.22 0.88
N TYR A 355 0.25 -4.56 0.86
CA TYR A 355 1.02 -5.46 1.71
C TYR A 355 2.53 -5.27 1.53
N ALA A 356 2.99 -5.24 0.26
CA ALA A 356 4.39 -5.09 -0.06
C ALA A 356 4.92 -3.71 0.32
N LEU A 357 4.27 -2.64 -0.15
CA LEU A 357 4.68 -1.27 0.13
C LEU A 357 4.71 -0.96 1.63
N ASP A 358 3.73 -1.44 2.40
CA ASP A 358 3.70 -1.26 3.86
C ASP A 358 4.95 -1.82 4.55
N LYS A 359 5.55 -2.91 4.04
CA LYS A 359 6.83 -3.43 4.60
C LYS A 359 8.03 -2.64 4.11
N PHE A 360 8.12 -2.34 2.82
CA PHE A 360 9.28 -1.66 2.26
C PHE A 360 9.41 -0.22 2.76
N PHE A 361 8.30 0.53 2.85
CA PHE A 361 8.32 1.88 3.43
C PHE A 361 8.63 1.86 4.93
N SER A 362 8.04 0.93 5.68
CA SER A 362 8.30 0.78 7.11
C SER A 362 9.76 0.41 7.40
N ALA A 363 10.32 -0.49 6.60
CA ALA A 363 11.75 -0.81 6.57
C ALA A 363 12.59 0.46 6.30
N ALA A 364 12.35 1.14 5.18
CA ALA A 364 13.13 2.32 4.79
C ALA A 364 13.09 3.45 5.82
N CYS A 365 11.97 3.61 6.54
CA CYS A 365 11.79 4.64 7.56
C CYS A 365 12.19 4.20 8.99
N GLY A 366 12.53 2.93 9.21
CA GLY A 366 12.70 2.40 10.58
C GLY A 366 11.43 2.50 11.44
N LYS A 367 10.25 2.32 10.83
CA LYS A 367 8.94 2.38 11.50
C LYS A 367 8.27 1.00 11.54
N PRO A 368 7.35 0.73 12.50
CA PRO A 368 6.51 -0.45 12.45
C PRO A 368 5.55 -0.42 11.25
N PHE A 369 5.29 -1.58 10.68
CA PHE A 369 4.34 -1.78 9.59
C PHE A 369 2.92 -2.06 10.12
N THR A 370 1.90 -1.89 9.27
CA THR A 370 0.49 -2.01 9.67
C THR A 370 -0.14 -3.37 9.33
N ILE A 371 0.12 -3.89 8.13
CA ILE A 371 -0.54 -5.11 7.62
C ILE A 371 0.28 -6.33 8.04
N ARG A 372 -0.24 -7.14 8.94
CA ARG A 372 0.38 -8.39 9.37
C ARG A 372 -0.07 -9.56 8.51
N ASP A 373 0.69 -10.64 8.50
CA ASP A 373 0.37 -11.87 7.74
C ASP A 373 -0.98 -12.48 8.16
N ASP A 374 -1.38 -12.31 9.42
CA ASP A 374 -2.66 -12.77 9.96
C ASP A 374 -3.84 -11.84 9.63
N ASN A 375 -3.56 -10.64 9.09
CA ASN A 375 -4.54 -9.59 8.81
C ASN A 375 -4.77 -9.36 7.31
N ILE A 376 -4.40 -10.34 6.47
CA ILE A 376 -4.66 -10.36 5.04
C ILE A 376 -5.09 -11.76 4.62
N ASN A 377 -6.16 -11.88 3.86
CA ASN A 377 -6.68 -13.15 3.34
C ASN A 377 -7.38 -12.94 2.00
N VAL A 378 -6.56 -12.73 0.98
CA VAL A 378 -6.95 -12.60 -0.44
C VAL A 378 -6.21 -13.67 -1.23
N GLU A 379 -6.88 -14.26 -2.21
CA GLU A 379 -6.20 -15.14 -3.17
C GLU A 379 -5.25 -14.35 -4.06
N ALA A 380 -4.30 -15.05 -4.68
CA ALA A 380 -3.39 -14.45 -5.64
C ALA A 380 -4.17 -13.82 -6.82
N PRO A 381 -3.78 -12.61 -7.28
CA PRO A 381 -4.33 -12.04 -8.49
C PRO A 381 -3.94 -12.89 -9.72
N LEU A 382 -4.78 -12.85 -10.75
CA LEU A 382 -4.52 -13.51 -12.03
C LEU A 382 -3.32 -12.89 -12.74
N GLU A 383 -2.71 -13.71 -13.61
CA GLU A 383 -1.47 -13.32 -14.27
C GLU A 383 -1.64 -12.25 -15.35
N TYR A 384 -2.85 -12.15 -15.90
CA TYR A 384 -3.26 -11.34 -17.04
C TYR A 384 -4.54 -10.56 -16.75
N GLU A 385 -4.82 -9.52 -17.54
CA GLU A 385 -6.10 -8.81 -17.49
C GLU A 385 -7.23 -9.64 -18.10
N LEU A 386 -8.40 -9.62 -17.46
CA LEU A 386 -9.58 -10.33 -17.94
C LEU A 386 -10.28 -9.53 -19.05
N GLN A 387 -10.81 -10.25 -20.03
CA GLN A 387 -11.69 -9.64 -21.04
C GLN A 387 -12.91 -8.95 -20.40
N PRO A 388 -13.42 -7.88 -21.02
CA PRO A 388 -14.70 -7.30 -20.65
C PRO A 388 -15.84 -8.33 -20.75
N GLU A 389 -16.87 -8.19 -19.92
CA GLU A 389 -18.03 -9.09 -19.94
C GLU A 389 -18.83 -8.93 -21.25
N GLU A 390 -19.34 -10.04 -21.81
CA GLU A 390 -20.01 -10.08 -23.12
C GLU A 390 -21.20 -9.11 -23.21
N GLY A 391 -21.17 -8.24 -24.23
CA GLY A 391 -22.08 -7.09 -24.40
C GLY A 391 -21.33 -5.77 -24.53
N PHE A 392 -20.04 -5.75 -24.17
CA PHE A 392 -19.19 -4.57 -24.16
C PHE A 392 -18.19 -4.57 -25.32
N ILE A 393 -18.65 -4.26 -26.53
CA ILE A 393 -17.74 -4.00 -27.65
C ILE A 393 -17.72 -2.48 -27.87
N ILE A 394 -16.58 -1.84 -27.62
CA ILE A 394 -16.37 -0.41 -27.90
C ILE A 394 -16.72 -0.08 -29.36
N ASN A 395 -16.61 -1.04 -30.28
CA ASN A 395 -17.06 -0.93 -31.67
C ASN A 395 -18.54 -0.51 -31.83
N SER A 396 -19.39 -0.71 -30.80
CA SER A 396 -20.78 -0.23 -30.79
C SER A 396 -20.93 1.24 -30.36
N ILE A 397 -19.91 1.80 -29.69
CA ILE A 397 -19.83 3.18 -29.22
C ILE A 397 -19.02 4.04 -30.21
N THR A 398 -18.07 3.47 -30.95
CA THR A 398 -17.12 4.22 -31.77
C THR A 398 -17.45 4.21 -33.26
N ASN A 399 -17.70 5.39 -33.84
CA ASN A 399 -17.75 5.62 -35.29
C ASN A 399 -16.36 5.86 -35.92
N GLY A 400 -15.25 5.49 -35.26
CA GLY A 400 -13.89 5.77 -35.75
C GLY A 400 -12.81 4.94 -35.06
N PRO A 401 -11.53 5.07 -35.46
CA PRO A 401 -10.43 4.24 -34.95
C PRO A 401 -10.26 4.36 -33.43
N LEU A 402 -9.77 3.27 -32.83
CA LEU A 402 -9.51 3.22 -31.39
C LEU A 402 -8.25 4.04 -31.05
N PRO A 403 -8.21 4.77 -29.92
CA PRO A 403 -6.99 5.43 -29.48
C PRO A 403 -5.85 4.43 -29.23
N LYS A 404 -4.61 4.79 -29.58
CA LYS A 404 -3.44 3.89 -29.53
C LYS A 404 -3.26 3.19 -28.19
N LEU A 405 -3.34 3.92 -27.07
CA LEU A 405 -3.16 3.35 -25.74
C LEU A 405 -4.22 2.30 -25.39
N LEU A 406 -5.45 2.50 -25.89
CA LEU A 406 -6.55 1.59 -25.67
C LEU A 406 -6.46 0.36 -26.59
N GLU A 407 -6.00 0.56 -27.83
CA GLU A 407 -5.65 -0.53 -28.76
C GLU A 407 -4.55 -1.44 -28.17
N GLU A 408 -3.52 -0.85 -27.57
CA GLU A 408 -2.49 -1.61 -26.86
C GLU A 408 -3.07 -2.41 -25.69
N ALA A 409 -3.99 -1.82 -24.91
CA ALA A 409 -4.63 -2.51 -23.80
C ALA A 409 -5.51 -3.69 -24.28
N GLU A 410 -6.29 -3.50 -25.36
CA GLU A 410 -7.07 -4.58 -25.97
C GLU A 410 -6.19 -5.69 -26.50
N LYS A 411 -5.06 -5.33 -27.12
CA LYS A 411 -4.06 -6.28 -27.59
C LYS A 411 -3.49 -7.09 -26.42
N ASP A 412 -3.03 -6.43 -25.35
CA ASP A 412 -2.49 -7.09 -24.16
C ASP A 412 -3.48 -8.10 -23.54
N ILE A 413 -4.78 -7.76 -23.51
CA ILE A 413 -5.86 -8.64 -23.06
C ILE A 413 -6.04 -9.82 -24.03
N SER A 414 -6.09 -9.55 -25.34
CA SER A 414 -6.31 -10.57 -26.37
C SER A 414 -5.19 -11.61 -26.44
N GLU A 415 -3.95 -11.17 -26.19
CA GLU A 415 -2.74 -12.01 -26.18
C GLU A 415 -2.48 -12.65 -24.81
N THR A 416 -3.34 -12.40 -23.81
CA THR A 416 -3.19 -12.89 -22.42
C THR A 416 -1.82 -12.56 -21.84
N ARG A 417 -1.36 -11.32 -22.07
CA ARG A 417 -0.03 -10.89 -21.64
C ARG A 417 0.10 -10.97 -20.12
N VAL A 418 1.18 -11.60 -19.67
CA VAL A 418 1.52 -11.69 -18.24
C VAL A 418 2.00 -10.34 -17.73
N ILE A 419 1.37 -9.84 -16.67
CA ILE A 419 1.60 -8.49 -16.14
C ILE A 419 1.95 -8.44 -14.65
N HIS A 420 1.71 -9.52 -13.89
CA HIS A 420 1.83 -9.52 -12.42
C HIS A 420 3.13 -10.09 -11.82
N ASN A 421 4.09 -10.54 -12.65
CA ASN A 421 5.28 -11.24 -12.17
C ASN A 421 6.07 -10.41 -11.15
N GLU A 422 6.31 -9.13 -11.46
CA GLU A 422 7.06 -8.21 -10.60
C GLU A 422 6.32 -7.92 -9.29
N LEU A 423 5.00 -7.79 -9.32
CA LEU A 423 4.18 -7.66 -8.11
C LEU A 423 4.31 -8.91 -7.22
N MET A 424 4.27 -10.11 -7.80
CA MET A 424 4.38 -11.36 -7.04
C MET A 424 5.78 -11.59 -6.47
N GLU A 425 6.82 -11.21 -7.21
CA GLU A 425 8.21 -11.18 -6.73
C GLU A 425 8.34 -10.24 -5.52
N MET A 426 7.83 -9.00 -5.64
CA MET A 426 7.82 -8.02 -4.56
C MET A 426 7.03 -8.48 -3.34
N TYR A 427 5.89 -9.14 -3.53
CA TYR A 427 5.09 -9.71 -2.45
C TYR A 427 5.85 -10.83 -1.72
N SER A 428 6.47 -11.76 -2.46
CA SER A 428 7.27 -12.85 -1.89
C SER A 428 8.43 -12.36 -1.03
N LEU A 429 9.08 -11.27 -1.46
CA LEU A 429 10.11 -10.59 -0.68
C LEU A 429 9.52 -9.93 0.58
N ALA A 430 8.38 -9.24 0.44
CA ALA A 430 7.71 -8.59 1.54
C ALA A 430 7.28 -9.56 2.66
N GLN A 431 6.95 -10.81 2.34
CA GLN A 431 6.62 -11.84 3.33
C GLN A 431 7.81 -12.18 4.24
N THR A 432 8.98 -12.40 3.65
CA THR A 432 10.19 -12.67 4.43
C THR A 432 10.60 -11.40 5.20
N LEU A 433 10.46 -10.21 4.60
CA LEU A 433 10.68 -8.93 5.28
C LEU A 433 9.73 -8.71 6.46
N CYS A 434 8.46 -9.09 6.35
CA CYS A 434 7.48 -9.03 7.44
C CYS A 434 8.00 -9.77 8.68
N ARG A 435 8.46 -11.02 8.50
CA ARG A 435 9.03 -11.85 9.57
C ARG A 435 10.26 -11.21 10.19
N ILE A 436 11.15 -10.64 9.37
CA ILE A 436 12.33 -9.89 9.82
C ILE A 436 11.92 -8.67 10.67
N LEU A 437 10.97 -7.86 10.19
CA LEU A 437 10.50 -6.66 10.90
C LEU A 437 9.77 -7.01 12.20
N VAL A 438 9.03 -8.12 12.26
CA VAL A 438 8.42 -8.60 13.51
C VAL A 438 9.47 -8.92 14.57
N LEU A 439 10.63 -9.44 14.18
CA LEU A 439 11.74 -9.64 15.12
C LEU A 439 12.27 -8.31 15.63
N PHE A 440 12.47 -7.33 14.74
CA PHE A 440 13.01 -6.01 15.11
C PHE A 440 12.08 -5.19 16.01
N TYR A 441 10.77 -5.22 15.77
CA TYR A 441 9.78 -4.49 16.57
C TYR A 441 9.11 -5.35 17.65
N GLY A 442 9.51 -6.62 17.76
CA GLY A 442 8.94 -7.57 18.71
C GLY A 442 9.45 -7.34 20.14
N PRO A 443 8.72 -7.82 21.16
CA PRO A 443 9.13 -7.71 22.56
C PRO A 443 10.31 -8.61 22.94
N LYS A 444 10.81 -9.46 22.01
CA LYS A 444 11.94 -10.37 22.26
C LYS A 444 13.23 -9.56 22.41
N SER A 445 14.06 -9.89 23.41
CA SER A 445 15.34 -9.20 23.60
C SER A 445 16.31 -9.50 22.45
N VAL A 446 16.70 -8.47 21.71
CA VAL A 446 17.74 -8.46 20.65
C VAL A 446 19.04 -9.20 21.03
N SER A 447 19.29 -9.41 22.33
CA SER A 447 20.47 -10.08 22.87
C SER A 447 20.42 -11.62 22.90
N SER A 448 19.28 -12.27 22.64
CA SER A 448 19.21 -13.74 22.71
C SER A 448 19.87 -14.41 21.51
N ILE A 449 20.52 -15.56 21.74
CA ILE A 449 21.10 -16.39 20.68
C ILE A 449 20.00 -16.87 19.72
N GLU A 450 18.83 -17.20 20.26
CA GLU A 450 17.65 -17.60 19.50
C GLU A 450 17.20 -16.53 18.50
N PHE A 451 17.16 -15.26 18.92
CA PHE A 451 16.85 -14.13 18.04
C PHE A 451 17.84 -14.04 16.89
N ARG A 452 19.15 -14.13 17.18
CA ARG A 452 20.21 -14.05 16.15
C ARG A 452 20.10 -15.19 15.14
N ASN A 453 19.93 -16.42 15.61
CA ASN A 453 19.78 -17.59 14.74
C ASN A 453 18.52 -17.50 13.87
N GLU A 454 17.40 -17.05 14.44
CA GLU A 454 16.14 -16.85 13.72
C GLU A 454 16.31 -15.79 12.62
N LEU A 455 16.94 -14.66 12.94
CA LEU A 455 17.23 -13.60 11.99
C LEU A 455 18.16 -14.05 10.87
N ASP A 456 19.25 -14.75 11.18
CA ASP A 456 20.22 -15.22 10.19
C ASP A 456 19.57 -16.20 9.20
N ASN A 457 18.72 -17.12 9.68
CA ASN A 457 17.96 -18.02 8.81
C ASN A 457 17.02 -17.26 7.86
N LEU A 458 16.32 -16.23 8.36
CA LEU A 458 15.44 -15.40 7.54
C LEU A 458 16.19 -14.59 6.49
N LEU A 459 17.39 -14.11 6.83
CA LEU A 459 18.24 -13.37 5.89
C LEU A 459 18.78 -14.28 4.79
N ILE A 460 19.15 -15.53 5.12
CA ILE A 460 19.53 -16.54 4.12
C ILE A 460 18.35 -16.82 3.19
N GLU A 461 17.15 -17.05 3.74
CA GLU A 461 15.93 -17.24 2.94
C GLU A 461 15.70 -16.05 2.00
N PHE A 462 15.83 -14.83 2.51
CA PHE A 462 15.69 -13.61 1.74
C PHE A 462 16.74 -13.49 0.63
N GLN A 463 18.01 -13.80 0.95
CA GLN A 463 19.11 -13.80 -0.01
C GLN A 463 18.87 -14.80 -1.14
N THR A 464 18.47 -16.04 -0.84
CA THR A 464 18.20 -17.06 -1.87
C THR A 464 17.07 -16.64 -2.82
N LYS A 465 15.99 -16.05 -2.28
CA LYS A 465 14.92 -15.47 -3.11
C LYS A 465 15.44 -14.32 -3.98
N MET A 466 16.24 -13.44 -3.39
CA MET A 466 16.83 -12.30 -4.08
C MET A 466 17.80 -12.70 -5.20
N GLU A 467 18.64 -13.71 -5.00
CA GLU A 467 19.53 -14.25 -6.03
C GLU A 467 18.75 -14.84 -7.21
N THR A 468 17.62 -15.49 -6.93
CA THR A 468 16.72 -16.02 -7.97
C THR A 468 16.09 -14.88 -8.77
N ILE A 469 15.56 -13.85 -8.09
CA ILE A 469 14.91 -12.69 -8.72
C ILE A 469 15.92 -11.83 -9.47
N CYS A 470 17.12 -11.64 -8.92
CA CYS A 470 18.16 -10.76 -9.48
C CYS A 470 19.17 -11.49 -10.37
N ALA A 471 18.88 -12.73 -10.79
CA ALA A 471 19.64 -13.39 -11.86
C ALA A 471 19.64 -12.54 -13.14
N ASP A 472 18.56 -11.76 -13.36
CA ASP A 472 18.53 -10.70 -14.36
C ASP A 472 19.23 -9.42 -13.86
N LYS A 473 20.25 -8.98 -14.60
CA LYS A 473 21.01 -7.76 -14.32
C LYS A 473 20.13 -6.50 -14.36
N ASN A 474 19.00 -6.53 -15.07
CA ASN A 474 18.06 -5.42 -15.20
C ASN A 474 17.24 -5.17 -13.92
N ARG A 475 17.27 -6.09 -12.93
CA ARG A 475 16.55 -5.97 -11.65
C ARG A 475 17.29 -5.12 -10.61
N ALA A 476 17.83 -3.97 -11.00
CA ALA A 476 18.70 -3.16 -10.15
C ALA A 476 18.00 -2.65 -8.87
N MET A 477 16.73 -2.25 -8.95
CA MET A 477 15.97 -1.78 -7.80
C MET A 477 15.75 -2.86 -6.74
N HIS A 478 15.52 -4.11 -7.15
CA HIS A 478 15.41 -5.23 -6.21
C HIS A 478 16.72 -5.42 -5.43
N ARG A 479 17.89 -5.28 -6.08
CA ARG A 479 19.19 -5.35 -5.40
C ARG A 479 19.38 -4.21 -4.40
N VAL A 480 18.89 -3.00 -4.70
CA VAL A 480 18.91 -1.87 -3.76
C VAL A 480 18.02 -2.17 -2.54
N LEU A 481 16.81 -2.69 -2.74
CA LEU A 481 15.92 -3.11 -1.66
C LEU A 481 16.59 -4.17 -0.77
N TYR A 482 17.28 -5.16 -1.37
CA TYR A 482 18.01 -6.18 -0.62
C TYR A 482 19.10 -5.62 0.27
N ALA A 483 19.96 -4.77 -0.29
CA ALA A 483 21.00 -4.10 0.49
C ALA A 483 20.38 -3.24 1.60
N GLY A 484 19.22 -2.63 1.35
CA GLY A 484 18.43 -1.92 2.37
C GLY A 484 18.02 -2.80 3.55
N VAL A 485 17.51 -4.00 3.27
CA VAL A 485 17.14 -4.99 4.32
C VAL A 485 18.36 -5.41 5.14
N LEU A 486 19.52 -5.61 4.50
CA LEU A 486 20.77 -5.91 5.21
C LEU A 486 21.17 -4.79 6.19
N LEU A 487 20.96 -3.53 5.82
CA LEU A 487 21.23 -2.39 6.69
C LEU A 487 20.30 -2.31 7.91
N LEU A 488 19.09 -2.85 7.85
CA LEU A 488 18.20 -2.90 9.02
C LEU A 488 18.75 -3.78 10.15
N ARG A 489 19.61 -4.76 9.82
CA ARG A 489 20.36 -5.57 10.80
C ARG A 489 21.18 -4.71 11.76
N TYR A 490 21.55 -3.50 11.35
CA TYR A 490 22.37 -2.57 12.11
C TYR A 490 21.59 -1.75 13.17
N GLN A 491 20.33 -1.40 12.94
CA GLN A 491 19.57 -0.45 13.78
C GLN A 491 19.40 -0.84 15.26
N PRO A 492 19.11 -2.10 15.63
CA PRO A 492 18.92 -2.45 17.05
C PRO A 492 20.21 -2.77 17.81
N ILE A 493 21.35 -2.92 17.12
CA ILE A 493 22.59 -3.39 17.74
C ILE A 493 23.44 -2.20 18.25
N THR A 494 23.44 -1.06 17.55
CA THR A 494 24.19 0.14 17.98
C THR A 494 23.73 0.74 19.30
N ALA A 495 22.44 0.62 19.65
CA ALA A 495 21.91 1.11 20.92
C ALA A 495 22.45 0.33 22.15
N LYS A 496 23.11 -0.83 21.94
CA LYS A 496 23.62 -1.69 23.01
C LYS A 496 25.11 -2.05 22.92
N ILE A 497 25.83 -1.62 21.88
CA ILE A 497 27.29 -1.82 21.80
C ILE A 497 27.99 -0.77 22.66
N THR A 498 28.01 -1.00 23.97
CA THR A 498 28.89 -0.28 24.92
C THR A 498 29.85 -1.21 25.65
N SER A 499 29.94 -2.50 25.31
CA SER A 499 30.84 -3.41 26.03
C SER A 499 31.16 -4.71 25.25
N GLY A 500 32.40 -4.80 24.77
CA GLY A 500 33.06 -6.04 24.29
C GLY A 500 32.78 -6.41 22.82
N ARG A 501 33.72 -6.07 21.92
CA ARG A 501 33.67 -6.51 20.50
C ARG A 501 33.86 -8.02 20.39
N ASN A 502 32.84 -8.73 19.91
CA ASN A 502 32.93 -10.13 19.51
C ASN A 502 33.20 -10.25 17.99
N ASP A 503 33.90 -11.30 17.52
CA ASP A 503 34.23 -11.49 16.09
C ASP A 503 33.01 -11.45 15.14
N CYS A 504 31.85 -11.91 15.64
CA CYS A 504 30.58 -11.87 14.90
C CYS A 504 30.09 -10.43 14.63
N GLU A 505 30.41 -9.47 15.50
CA GLU A 505 30.06 -8.05 15.31
C GLU A 505 30.90 -7.38 14.22
N ILE A 506 32.13 -7.84 14.04
CA ILE A 506 33.03 -7.36 12.99
C ILE A 506 32.51 -7.83 11.62
N GLN A 507 32.20 -9.11 11.48
CA GLN A 507 31.64 -9.68 10.24
C GLN A 507 30.32 -9.00 9.85
N LEU A 508 29.47 -8.69 10.83
CA LEU A 508 28.24 -7.95 10.60
C LEU A 508 28.51 -6.54 10.07
N LEU A 509 29.49 -5.84 10.64
CA LEU A 509 29.85 -4.50 10.21
C LEU A 509 30.39 -4.47 8.78
N ASP A 510 31.19 -5.47 8.41
CA ASP A 510 31.69 -5.63 7.03
C ASP A 510 30.53 -5.85 6.05
N LEU A 511 29.58 -6.72 6.40
CA LEU A 511 28.38 -6.95 5.57
C LEU A 511 27.54 -5.68 5.38
N CYS A 512 27.32 -4.91 6.46
CA CYS A 512 26.57 -3.66 6.38
C CYS A 512 27.33 -2.60 5.58
N THR A 513 28.67 -2.56 5.70
CA THR A 513 29.52 -1.67 4.91
C THR A 513 29.43 -2.01 3.43
N MET A 514 29.49 -3.29 3.08
CA MET A 514 29.30 -3.77 1.71
C MET A 514 27.90 -3.41 1.19
N ALA A 515 26.85 -3.62 1.99
CA ALA A 515 25.49 -3.27 1.61
C ALA A 515 25.32 -1.77 1.32
N ALA A 516 25.85 -0.90 2.20
CA ALA A 516 25.82 0.55 1.99
C ALA A 516 26.55 0.95 0.70
N ASN A 517 27.72 0.37 0.44
CA ASN A 517 28.48 0.65 -0.78
C ASN A 517 27.73 0.20 -2.05
N ASN A 518 27.10 -0.99 -2.00
CA ASN A 518 26.32 -1.52 -3.13
C ASN A 518 25.12 -0.64 -3.47
N ILE A 519 24.41 -0.07 -2.47
CA ILE A 519 23.30 0.86 -2.71
C ILE A 519 23.79 2.05 -3.54
N VAL A 520 24.87 2.69 -3.09
CA VAL A 520 25.43 3.88 -3.75
C VAL A 520 25.93 3.54 -5.15
N GLU A 521 26.65 2.42 -5.32
CA GLU A 521 27.17 1.99 -6.61
C GLU A 521 26.07 1.70 -7.64
N ILE A 522 25.01 0.98 -7.22
CA ILE A 522 23.89 0.66 -8.11
C ILE A 522 23.16 1.93 -8.52
N LEU A 523 22.85 2.82 -7.58
CA LEU A 523 22.12 4.06 -7.85
C LEU A 523 22.93 5.03 -8.73
N ASP A 524 24.23 5.15 -8.49
CA ASP A 524 25.14 5.97 -9.32
C ASP A 524 25.21 5.43 -10.76
N THR A 525 25.20 4.09 -10.92
CA THR A 525 25.20 3.42 -12.23
C THR A 525 23.89 3.62 -12.98
N LEU A 526 22.75 3.60 -12.28
CA LEU A 526 21.43 3.74 -12.89
C LEU A 526 21.16 5.15 -13.43
N GLN A 527 21.83 6.18 -12.89
CA GLN A 527 21.64 7.58 -13.26
C GLN A 527 20.15 7.96 -13.39
N LEU A 528 19.36 7.57 -12.38
CA LEU A 528 17.91 7.80 -12.41
C LEU A 528 17.62 9.31 -12.47
N PRO A 529 16.71 9.75 -13.35
CA PRO A 529 16.35 11.17 -13.46
C PRO A 529 15.63 11.70 -12.21
N GLU A 530 15.01 10.82 -11.44
CA GLU A 530 14.40 11.11 -10.14
C GLU A 530 14.55 9.89 -9.24
N ILE A 531 14.75 10.11 -7.94
CA ILE A 531 14.93 9.04 -6.95
C ILE A 531 13.57 8.57 -6.44
N PRO A 532 13.14 7.30 -6.66
CA PRO A 532 11.90 6.78 -6.08
C PRO A 532 11.84 6.97 -4.56
N SER A 533 10.65 7.17 -3.99
CA SER A 533 10.53 7.47 -2.57
C SER A 533 11.11 6.39 -1.64
N ILE A 534 10.98 5.11 -2.00
CA ILE A 534 11.54 4.02 -1.19
C ILE A 534 13.07 4.10 -1.18
N THR A 535 13.69 4.53 -2.28
CA THR A 535 15.15 4.63 -2.38
C THR A 535 15.75 5.76 -1.55
N ASP A 536 15.05 6.89 -1.36
CA ASP A 536 15.51 7.97 -0.48
C ASP A 536 15.75 7.49 0.98
N GLY A 537 14.82 6.70 1.53
CA GLY A 537 15.00 6.10 2.84
C GLY A 537 16.17 5.11 2.89
N LEU A 538 16.39 4.35 1.81
CA LEU A 538 17.53 3.42 1.73
C LEU A 538 18.88 4.14 1.58
N ILE A 539 18.94 5.25 0.83
CA ILE A 539 20.13 6.10 0.76
C ILE A 539 20.42 6.68 2.15
N SER A 540 19.40 7.09 2.89
CA SER A 540 19.55 7.59 4.28
C SER A 540 20.15 6.54 5.22
N LEU A 541 19.70 5.28 5.12
CA LEU A 541 20.27 4.16 5.86
C LEU A 541 21.74 3.90 5.45
N ALA A 542 22.03 3.89 4.15
CA ALA A 542 23.39 3.69 3.64
C ALA A 542 24.33 4.80 4.10
N THR A 543 23.89 6.04 3.99
CA THR A 543 24.59 7.24 4.45
C THR A 543 24.97 7.17 5.92
N SER A 544 24.06 6.68 6.78
CA SER A 544 24.34 6.53 8.22
C SER A 544 25.52 5.57 8.48
N MET A 545 25.61 4.47 7.72
CA MET A 545 26.74 3.54 7.78
C MET A 545 28.01 4.16 7.20
N ILE A 546 27.91 4.87 6.07
CA ILE A 546 29.03 5.54 5.42
C ILE A 546 29.64 6.62 6.33
N LEU A 547 28.82 7.45 6.98
CA LEU A 547 29.27 8.47 7.93
C LEU A 547 30.04 7.87 9.10
N ARG A 548 29.58 6.73 9.64
CA ARG A 548 30.36 5.99 10.64
C ARG A 548 31.73 5.60 10.09
N ASN A 549 31.77 5.07 8.87
CA ASN A 549 33.01 4.62 8.24
C ASN A 549 33.95 5.78 7.85
N CYS A 550 33.45 7.01 7.73
CA CYS A 550 34.27 8.22 7.55
C CYS A 550 35.17 8.53 8.77
N ASN A 551 34.86 7.96 9.94
CA ASN A 551 35.66 8.04 11.15
C ASN A 551 36.36 6.70 11.50
N HIS A 552 36.40 5.75 10.56
CA HIS A 552 37.01 4.43 10.79
C HIS A 552 38.53 4.53 10.99
N THR A 553 39.11 3.62 11.79
CA THR A 553 40.56 3.62 12.08
C THR A 553 41.40 3.29 10.85
N ASP A 554 40.96 2.31 10.04
CA ASP A 554 41.61 1.97 8.76
C ASP A 554 41.44 3.08 7.71
N ILE A 555 42.57 3.47 7.10
CA ILE A 555 42.68 4.56 6.13
C ILE A 555 41.94 4.20 4.82
N LYS A 556 41.97 2.94 4.37
CA LYS A 556 41.32 2.53 3.11
C LYS A 556 39.80 2.60 3.24
N THR A 557 39.25 2.02 4.31
CA THR A 557 37.81 2.12 4.63
C THR A 557 37.36 3.56 4.76
N ARG A 558 38.15 4.40 5.45
CA ARG A 558 37.87 5.83 5.61
C ARG A 558 37.83 6.57 4.27
N SER A 559 38.84 6.37 3.43
CA SER A 559 38.93 7.01 2.11
C SER A 559 37.78 6.59 1.20
N GLN A 560 37.44 5.29 1.18
CA GLN A 560 36.32 4.79 0.39
C GLN A 560 34.97 5.33 0.88
N ALA A 561 34.76 5.41 2.20
CA ALA A 561 33.56 5.98 2.78
C ALA A 561 33.39 7.46 2.39
N ARG A 562 34.46 8.27 2.46
CA ARG A 562 34.41 9.68 2.04
C ARG A 562 34.09 9.83 0.54
N LYS A 563 34.63 8.95 -0.32
CA LYS A 563 34.27 8.92 -1.75
C LYS A 563 32.79 8.58 -1.96
N ASN A 564 32.29 7.56 -1.26
CA ASN A 564 30.89 7.16 -1.36
C ASN A 564 29.94 8.21 -0.77
N LEU A 565 30.35 8.95 0.26
CA LEU A 565 29.58 10.08 0.79
C LEU A 565 29.41 11.17 -0.25
N LYS A 566 30.48 11.50 -1.00
CA LYS A 566 30.39 12.42 -2.13
C LYS A 566 29.44 11.90 -3.21
N ARG A 567 29.53 10.60 -3.56
CA ARG A 567 28.60 9.98 -4.52
C ARG A 567 27.14 10.06 -4.06
N CYS A 568 26.84 9.90 -2.77
CA CYS A 568 25.49 10.12 -2.24
C CYS A 568 24.99 11.53 -2.53
N VAL A 569 25.83 12.55 -2.30
CA VAL A 569 25.50 13.94 -2.65
C VAL A 569 25.27 14.08 -4.15
N ASP A 570 26.18 13.55 -4.98
CA ASP A 570 26.06 13.62 -6.43
C ASP A 570 24.77 12.94 -6.94
N ILE A 571 24.32 11.85 -6.29
CA ILE A 571 23.04 11.20 -6.61
C ILE A 571 21.86 12.13 -6.33
N TYR A 572 21.82 12.80 -5.17
CA TYR A 572 20.76 13.76 -4.85
C TYR A 572 20.81 15.03 -5.72
N MET A 573 22.01 15.50 -6.09
CA MET A 573 22.19 16.69 -6.90
C MET A 573 21.80 16.50 -8.36
N ARG A 574 21.74 15.25 -8.85
CA ARG A 574 21.23 14.91 -10.20
C ARG A 574 19.71 14.95 -10.27
N ASP A 575 19.05 14.73 -9.14
CA ASP A 575 17.61 14.78 -9.05
C ASP A 575 17.18 16.26 -9.02
N GLU A 576 16.39 16.69 -10.01
CA GLU A 576 15.88 18.06 -10.12
C GLU A 576 15.12 18.52 -8.86
N MET A 577 14.59 17.57 -8.09
CA MET A 577 13.90 17.77 -6.83
C MET A 577 14.78 17.49 -5.60
N GLY A 578 15.88 16.76 -5.79
CA GLY A 578 16.77 16.25 -4.74
C GLY A 578 17.73 17.28 -4.16
N ASP A 579 18.15 18.31 -4.92
CA ASP A 579 19.02 19.41 -4.43
C ASP A 579 18.41 20.13 -3.20
N ARG A 580 17.08 20.14 -3.10
CA ARG A 580 16.34 20.77 -1.98
C ARG A 580 15.92 19.80 -0.89
N SER A 581 16.24 18.51 -1.02
CA SER A 581 15.94 17.55 0.03
C SER A 581 16.78 17.85 1.27
N GLN A 582 16.19 17.70 2.46
CA GLN A 582 16.92 17.88 3.72
C GLN A 582 18.16 16.98 3.78
N ASN A 583 18.06 15.76 3.24
CA ASN A 583 19.18 14.83 3.13
C ASN A 583 20.31 15.39 2.27
N ALA A 584 20.01 15.95 1.10
CA ALA A 584 21.03 16.53 0.22
C ALA A 584 21.71 17.75 0.85
N VAL A 585 20.95 18.64 1.48
CA VAL A 585 21.48 19.84 2.16
C VAL A 585 22.41 19.44 3.30
N VAL A 586 21.96 18.54 4.19
CA VAL A 586 22.76 18.06 5.32
C VAL A 586 24.01 17.34 4.85
N LEU A 587 23.90 16.48 3.82
CA LEU A 587 25.04 15.74 3.31
C LEU A 587 26.06 16.64 2.61
N SER A 588 25.60 17.65 1.88
CA SER A 588 26.46 18.62 1.22
C SER A 588 27.26 19.43 2.24
N GLU A 589 26.60 19.89 3.31
CA GLU A 589 27.24 20.59 4.42
C GLU A 589 28.30 19.73 5.10
N LEU A 590 27.98 18.46 5.40
CA LEU A 590 28.92 17.51 5.99
C LEU A 590 30.13 17.26 5.08
N VAL A 591 29.92 17.11 3.77
CA VAL A 591 31.02 16.93 2.80
C VAL A 591 31.91 18.18 2.74
N ASN A 592 31.34 19.38 2.81
CA ASN A 592 32.09 20.63 2.84
C ASN A 592 32.94 20.76 4.11
N GLN A 593 32.36 20.50 5.28
CA GLN A 593 33.08 20.51 6.55
C GLN A 593 34.26 19.51 6.56
N MET A 594 34.08 18.31 5.98
CA MET A 594 35.17 17.35 5.87
C MET A 594 36.30 17.83 4.94
N ARG A 595 35.99 18.55 3.85
CA ARG A 595 37.01 19.14 2.96
C ARG A 595 37.81 20.21 3.68
N GLU A 596 37.14 21.05 4.46
CA GLU A 596 37.80 22.09 5.26
C GLU A 596 38.74 21.47 6.30
N MET A 597 38.31 20.41 7.00
CA MET A 597 39.17 19.68 7.93
C MET A 597 40.40 19.05 7.25
N ASP A 598 40.23 18.46 6.06
CA ASP A 598 41.33 17.88 5.29
C ASP A 598 42.31 18.97 4.78
N SER A 599 41.83 20.19 4.53
CA SER A 599 42.68 21.33 4.15
C SER A 599 43.46 21.95 5.31
N ILE A 600 43.02 21.74 6.55
CA ILE A 600 43.68 22.22 7.79
C ILE A 600 44.74 21.21 8.28
N LEU A 601 44.64 19.95 7.87
CA LEU A 601 45.55 18.85 8.25
C LEU A 601 46.68 18.58 7.22
N MET A 602 46.65 19.26 6.07
CA MET A 602 47.73 19.32 5.08
C MET A 602 48.59 20.56 5.31
#